data_AF-A0A0L6VKJ3-F1
#
_entry.id   AF-A0A0L6VKJ3-F1
#
_cell.length_a   1.000
_cell.length_b   1.000
_cell.length_c   1.000
_cell.angle_alpha   90.00
_cell.angle_beta   90.00
_cell.angle_gamma   90.00
#
_symmetry.space_group_name_H-M   'P 1'
#
loop_
_entity.id
_entity.type
_entity.pdbx_description
1 polymer ?
#
loop_
_entity_poly.entity_id
_entity_poly.type
_entity_poly.pdbx_seq_one_letter_code
_entity_poly.pdbx_strand_id
1 'polypeptide(L)'
;MPAAHQRRRVALRHACGTTPFVLSSASRPKRSTEIALVLNKEGQLNGDERARREKEGICLYCGGKHELDSCVKRIAREAAKLAKK
;
A
#
# COMPACT_ATOMS: atom_id res chain seq x y z
N MET A 1 -31.31 38.34 2.69
CA MET A 1 -30.80 37.71 1.45
C MET A 1 -29.40 37.17 1.70
N PRO A 2 -29.18 35.89 2.04
CA PRO A 2 -27.82 35.38 2.25
C PRO A 2 -27.17 34.98 0.91
N ALA A 3 -26.09 35.66 0.55
CA ALA A 3 -25.30 35.39 -0.65
C ALA A 3 -24.29 34.26 -0.40
N ALA A 4 -24.36 33.20 -1.21
CA ALA A 4 -23.44 32.08 -1.22
C ALA A 4 -22.03 32.54 -1.62
N HIS A 5 -21.03 32.32 -0.76
CA HIS A 5 -19.62 32.40 -1.14
C HIS A 5 -18.99 31.01 -1.19
N GLN A 6 -18.80 30.59 -2.43
CA GLN A 6 -18.24 29.32 -2.89
C GLN A 6 -16.76 29.23 -2.51
N ARG A 7 -16.38 28.16 -1.79
CA ARG A 7 -14.97 27.86 -1.48
C ARG A 7 -14.26 27.37 -2.73
N ARG A 8 -13.37 28.19 -3.31
CA ARG A 8 -12.51 27.81 -4.43
C ARG A 8 -11.50 26.75 -3.99
N ARG A 9 -11.46 25.61 -4.69
CA ARG A 9 -10.42 24.57 -4.54
C ARG A 9 -9.20 24.91 -5.40
N VAL A 10 -8.04 24.57 -4.86
CA VAL A 10 -6.66 24.86 -5.28
C VAL A 10 -6.26 24.15 -6.58
N ALA A 11 -5.34 24.74 -7.34
CA ALA A 11 -4.45 23.99 -8.23
C ALA A 11 -3.00 24.50 -8.07
N LEU A 12 -2.24 23.85 -7.18
CA LEU A 12 -0.78 24.03 -7.12
C LEU A 12 -0.18 23.19 -8.24
N ARG A 13 0.23 23.88 -9.31
CA ARG A 13 1.04 23.29 -10.38
C ARG A 13 2.49 23.24 -9.90
N HIS A 14 3.01 22.05 -9.63
CA HIS A 14 4.45 21.80 -9.66
C HIS A 14 4.74 20.95 -10.88
N ALA A 15 5.32 21.57 -11.91
CA ALA A 15 5.95 20.90 -13.03
C ALA A 15 7.46 21.10 -12.89
N CYS A 16 8.21 20.00 -12.75
CA CYS A 16 9.65 20.00 -12.85
C CYS A 16 10.10 18.84 -13.73
N GLY A 17 10.74 19.18 -14.85
CA GLY A 17 11.89 18.44 -15.39
C GLY A 17 11.64 17.12 -16.10
N THR A 18 11.70 17.18 -17.43
CA THR A 18 11.90 16.11 -18.43
C THR A 18 12.84 14.96 -18.04
N THR A 19 12.29 13.74 -18.03
CA THR A 19 12.97 12.50 -18.47
C THR A 19 11.97 11.72 -19.33
N PRO A 20 12.32 11.19 -20.52
CA PRO A 20 11.43 10.31 -21.25
C PRO A 20 11.42 8.97 -20.51
N PHE A 21 10.53 8.82 -19.53
CA PHE A 21 10.26 7.52 -18.95
C PHE A 21 9.57 6.72 -20.05
N VAL A 22 10.38 5.93 -20.76
CA VAL A 22 9.93 4.89 -21.68
C VAL A 22 8.74 4.20 -20.99
N LEU A 23 7.54 4.37 -21.56
CA LEU A 23 6.38 3.60 -21.17
C LEU A 23 6.68 2.14 -21.54
N SER A 24 7.41 1.45 -20.67
CA SER A 24 7.36 0.01 -20.63
C SER A 24 5.99 -0.32 -20.06
N SER A 25 5.02 -0.39 -20.96
CA SER A 25 3.70 -0.97 -20.72
C SER A 25 3.88 -2.47 -20.50
N ALA A 26 4.51 -2.84 -19.38
CA ALA A 26 4.35 -4.16 -18.82
C ALA A 26 2.88 -4.25 -18.41
N SER A 27 2.11 -4.96 -19.24
CA SER A 27 0.78 -5.42 -18.88
C SER A 27 0.86 -6.00 -17.47
N ARG A 28 0.25 -5.31 -16.50
CA ARG A 28 0.18 -5.79 -15.12
C ARG A 28 -0.31 -7.24 -15.18
N PRO A 29 0.45 -8.23 -14.68
CA PRO A 29 -0.04 -9.59 -14.60
C PRO A 29 -1.39 -9.56 -13.88
N LYS A 30 -2.32 -10.39 -14.33
CA LYS A 30 -3.63 -10.59 -13.70
C LYS A 30 -3.42 -10.67 -12.18
N ARG A 31 -3.88 -9.63 -11.45
CA ARG A 31 -3.55 -9.41 -10.03
C ARG A 31 -3.85 -10.60 -9.13
N SER A 32 -4.77 -11.47 -9.55
CA SER A 32 -5.13 -12.69 -8.84
C SER A 32 -3.97 -13.69 -8.71
N THR A 33 -3.15 -13.86 -9.74
CA THR A 33 -2.05 -14.84 -9.71
C THR A 33 -0.86 -14.33 -8.90
N GLU A 34 -0.57 -13.04 -8.95
CA GLU A 34 0.51 -12.41 -8.18
C GLU A 34 0.21 -12.43 -6.67
N ILE A 35 -1.06 -12.28 -6.28
CA ILE A 35 -1.47 -12.39 -4.88
C ILE A 35 -1.38 -13.84 -4.39
N ALA A 36 -1.69 -14.84 -5.22
CA ALA A 36 -1.58 -16.25 -4.86
C ALA A 36 -0.12 -16.71 -4.65
N LEU A 37 0.86 -16.00 -5.21
CA LEU A 37 2.28 -16.22 -4.92
C LEU A 37 2.67 -15.73 -3.52
N VAL A 38 1.95 -14.73 -3.01
CA VAL A 38 2.23 -14.09 -1.72
C VAL A 38 1.39 -14.70 -0.60
N LEU A 39 0.11 -14.99 -0.88
CA LEU A 39 -0.87 -15.49 0.07
C LEU A 39 -1.36 -16.89 -0.32
N ASN A 40 -1.50 -17.77 0.66
CA ASN A 40 -2.17 -19.06 0.52
C ASN A 40 -3.70 -18.89 0.34
N LYS A 41 -4.40 -20.01 0.17
CA LYS A 41 -5.86 -20.04 -0.05
C LYS A 41 -6.61 -19.43 1.13
N GLU A 42 -6.02 -19.48 2.31
CA GLU A 42 -6.53 -18.97 3.59
C GLU A 42 -6.22 -17.47 3.79
N GLY A 43 -5.50 -16.83 2.86
CA GLY A 43 -5.14 -15.41 2.92
C GLY A 43 -3.96 -15.09 3.86
N GLN A 44 -3.17 -16.10 4.24
CA GLN A 44 -1.94 -15.95 5.04
C GLN A 44 -0.72 -16.01 4.14
N LEU A 45 0.43 -15.48 4.58
CA LEU A 45 1.66 -15.59 3.80
C LEU A 45 2.02 -17.06 3.55
N ASN A 46 2.39 -17.39 2.31
CA ASN A 46 2.95 -18.70 2.01
C ASN A 46 4.33 -18.86 2.70
N GLY A 47 4.76 -20.10 2.94
CA GLY A 47 6.02 -20.41 3.62
C GLY A 47 7.25 -19.77 2.97
N ASP A 48 7.34 -19.83 1.64
CA ASP A 48 8.45 -19.25 0.88
C ASP A 48 8.50 -17.71 0.98
N GLU A 49 7.33 -17.06 0.85
CA GLU A 49 7.22 -15.60 1.00
C GLU A 49 7.54 -15.17 2.43
N ARG A 50 7.08 -15.93 3.43
CA ARG A 50 7.41 -15.67 4.84
C ARG A 50 8.93 -15.76 5.06
N ALA A 51 9.56 -16.83 4.59
CA ALA A 51 11.00 -17.02 4.70
C ALA A 51 11.77 -15.90 3.97
N ARG A 52 11.31 -15.44 2.80
CA ARG A 52 11.89 -14.30 2.10
C ARG A 52 11.79 -13.02 2.94
N ARG A 53 10.62 -12.74 3.52
CA ARG A 53 10.42 -11.54 4.34
C ARG A 53 11.25 -11.55 5.62
N GLU A 54 11.36 -12.70 6.27
CA GLU A 54 12.22 -12.89 7.45
C GLU A 54 13.71 -12.69 7.07
N LYS A 55 14.15 -13.25 5.94
CA LYS A 55 15.52 -13.09 5.45
C LYS A 55 15.86 -11.65 5.04
N GLU A 56 14.92 -10.96 4.40
CA GLU A 56 15.09 -9.56 3.96
C GLU A 56 14.85 -8.54 5.07
N GLY A 57 14.37 -8.98 6.25
CA GLY A 57 14.03 -8.09 7.35
C GLY A 57 12.90 -7.12 7.01
N ILE A 58 11.94 -7.55 6.17
CA ILE A 58 10.79 -6.73 5.77
C ILE A 58 9.51 -7.17 6.50
N CYS A 59 8.58 -6.23 6.66
CA CYS A 59 7.38 -6.38 7.45
C CYS A 59 6.54 -7.59 7.02
N LEU A 60 6.30 -8.52 7.95
CA LEU A 60 5.45 -9.69 7.71
C LEU A 60 3.98 -9.33 7.43
N TYR A 61 3.53 -8.13 7.82
CA TYR A 61 2.16 -7.70 7.55
C TYR A 61 2.01 -7.04 6.18
N CYS A 62 2.79 -6.00 5.87
CA CYS A 62 2.60 -5.21 4.65
C CYS A 62 3.75 -5.23 3.64
N GLY A 63 4.83 -5.97 3.90
CA GLY A 63 6.00 -6.08 3.00
C GLY A 63 6.84 -4.80 2.88
N GLY A 64 6.72 -3.86 3.84
CA GLY A 64 7.52 -2.65 3.87
C GLY A 64 8.87 -2.84 4.58
N LYS A 65 9.83 -1.94 4.35
CA LYS A 65 11.13 -1.89 5.04
C LYS A 65 10.98 -1.34 6.47
N HIS A 66 10.33 -2.11 7.34
CA HIS A 66 10.13 -1.80 8.74
C HIS A 66 9.75 -3.07 9.51
N GLU A 67 9.92 -3.05 10.82
CA GLU A 67 9.53 -4.17 11.70
C GLU A 67 8.02 -4.23 11.90
N LEU A 68 7.51 -5.41 12.22
CA LEU A 68 6.08 -5.66 12.35
C LEU A 68 5.38 -4.73 13.37
N ASP A 69 6.08 -4.37 14.45
CA ASP A 69 5.53 -3.52 15.52
C ASP A 69 5.49 -2.04 15.15
N SER A 70 6.41 -1.60 14.29
CA SER A 70 6.40 -0.25 13.71
C SER A 70 5.46 -0.11 12.51
N CYS A 71 4.77 -1.19 12.12
CA CYS A 71 3.90 -1.18 10.95
C CYS A 71 2.64 -0.33 11.19
N VAL A 72 2.64 0.88 10.62
CA VAL A 72 1.51 1.82 10.69
C VAL A 72 0.19 1.18 10.24
N LYS A 73 0.22 0.33 9.21
CA LYS A 73 -0.98 -0.36 8.71
C LYS A 73 -1.51 -1.41 9.69
N ARG A 74 -0.64 -2.06 10.48
CA ARG A 74 -1.03 -2.99 11.55
C ARG A 74 -1.62 -2.21 12.71
N ILE A 75 -0.91 -1.18 13.18
CA ILE A 75 -1.34 -0.30 14.28
C ILE A 75 -2.73 0.29 13.99
N ALA A 76 -2.92 0.86 12.79
CA ALA A 76 -4.21 1.41 12.39
C ALA A 76 -5.34 0.37 12.37
N ARG A 77 -5.07 -0.86 11.94
CA ARG A 77 -6.06 -1.95 11.96
C ARG A 77 -6.43 -2.33 13.39
N GLU A 78 -5.45 -2.48 14.28
CA GLU A 78 -5.71 -2.82 15.69
C GLU A 78 -6.47 -1.70 16.40
N ALA A 79 -6.10 -0.43 16.18
CA ALA A 79 -6.85 0.72 16.69
C ALA A 79 -8.31 0.72 16.20
N ALA A 80 -8.54 0.41 14.92
CA ALA A 80 -9.89 0.33 14.36
C ALA A 80 -10.72 -0.84 14.93
N LYS A 81 -10.09 -1.94 15.36
CA LYS A 81 -10.78 -3.03 16.07
C LYS A 81 -11.23 -2.60 17.47
N LEU A 82 -10.40 -1.82 18.17
CA LEU A 82 -10.71 -1.30 19.49
C LEU A 82 -11.84 -0.27 19.47
N ALA A 83 -11.92 0.58 18.44
CA ALA A 83 -12.99 1.56 18.28
C ALA A 83 -14.37 0.95 17.94
N LYS A 84 -14.45 -0.37 17.72
CA LYS A 84 -15.68 -1.10 17.40
C LYS A 84 -16.20 -1.97 18.56
N LYS A 85 -15.55 -1.88 19.72
CA LYS A 85 -16.01 -2.44 20.99
C LYS A 85 -16.61 -1.32 21.82
#